data_AF-A0A1S0U962-F1
#
_entry.id   AF-A0A1S0U962-F1
#
_cell.length_a   1.000
_cell.length_b   1.000
_cell.length_c   1.000
_cell.angle_alpha   90.00
_cell.angle_beta   90.00
_cell.angle_gamma   90.00
#
_symmetry.space_group_name_H-M   'P 1'
#
loop_
_entity.id
_entity.type
_entity.pdbx_description
1 polymer ?
#
loop_
_entity_poly.entity_id
_entity_poly.type
_entity_poly.pdbx_seq_one_letter_code
_entity_poly.pdbx_strand_id
1 'polypeptide(L)'
;MQKEQVNTDVAQIDEEKNNKVESDIEEVLLEPRFKYSRILNNIPGTARHHRCPVTKISIDPTGSYFVSCSQDARISIGGITSFELSQIIDLKLAARSVAIDPDFTKRSSGHMFITGERNLLLHQRTFFGNYREKVVIYIVTFEADSASNIL
;
A
#
# COMPACT_ATOMS: atom_id res chain seq x y z
N MET A 1 15.38 48.20 67.57
CA MET A 1 13.90 48.27 67.59
C MET A 1 13.50 49.49 66.76
N GLN A 2 13.21 49.28 65.48
CA GLN A 2 12.75 50.31 64.54
C GLN A 2 11.49 49.82 63.82
N LYS A 3 10.65 50.78 63.43
CA LYS A 3 9.20 50.71 63.21
C LYS A 3 8.81 50.38 61.75
N GLU A 4 7.69 49.65 61.61
CA GLU A 4 6.46 49.95 60.85
C GLU A 4 6.51 50.56 59.42
N GLN A 5 5.78 49.92 58.47
CA GLN A 5 4.82 50.45 57.46
C GLN A 5 4.82 49.54 56.20
N VAL A 6 3.75 48.77 55.93
CA VAL A 6 2.45 49.07 55.29
C VAL A 6 2.50 49.19 53.76
N ASN A 7 1.71 48.29 53.18
CA ASN A 7 1.33 47.91 51.83
C ASN A 7 0.85 49.04 50.89
N THR A 8 1.04 48.85 49.56
CA THR A 8 0.06 48.85 48.44
C THR A 8 0.60 49.55 47.20
N ASP A 9 0.50 48.90 46.02
CA ASP A 9 0.40 49.49 44.66
C ASP A 9 -0.11 48.37 43.73
N VAL A 10 -1.41 48.11 43.57
CA VAL A 10 -2.42 48.73 42.67
C VAL A 10 -2.00 48.81 41.19
N ALA A 11 -2.79 48.10 40.39
CA ALA A 11 -2.70 47.89 38.95
C ALA A 11 -2.98 49.15 38.12
N GLN A 12 -2.39 49.21 36.93
CA GLN A 12 -2.78 50.13 35.85
C GLN A 12 -3.49 49.34 34.74
N ILE A 13 -4.68 49.82 34.39
CA ILE A 13 -5.49 49.50 33.22
C ILE A 13 -5.71 50.84 32.52
N ASP A 14 -5.61 50.90 31.19
CA ASP A 14 -6.25 51.88 30.31
C ASP A 14 -6.48 51.15 28.95
N GLU A 15 -7.72 50.81 28.55
CA GLU A 15 -8.66 51.59 27.71
C GLU A 15 -8.20 51.67 26.23
N GLU A 16 -8.92 51.30 25.15
CA GLU A 16 -10.31 51.51 24.67
C GLU A 16 -10.60 50.50 23.53
N LYS A 17 -11.72 49.74 23.54
CA LYS A 17 -13.04 49.99 22.91
C LYS A 17 -13.12 49.99 21.36
N ASN A 18 -13.83 48.94 20.89
CA ASN A 18 -15.02 49.00 20.01
C ASN A 18 -14.81 49.01 18.48
N ASN A 19 -15.21 47.91 17.82
CA ASN A 19 -16.33 47.95 16.86
C ASN A 19 -16.75 46.53 16.43
N LYS A 20 -18.05 46.31 16.53
CA LYS A 20 -18.79 45.09 16.27
C LYS A 20 -19.23 45.09 14.79
N VAL A 21 -18.82 44.13 13.98
CA VAL A 21 -19.54 43.74 12.75
C VAL A 21 -19.49 42.22 12.62
N GLU A 22 -20.70 41.67 12.54
CA GLU A 22 -21.09 40.29 12.38
C GLU A 22 -20.98 39.86 10.90
N SER A 23 -21.20 38.57 10.62
CA SER A 23 -21.34 37.95 9.28
C SER A 23 -20.07 37.84 8.42
N ASP A 24 -19.46 36.65 8.38
CA ASP A 24 -19.70 35.71 7.27
C ASP A 24 -18.92 34.41 7.50
N ILE A 25 -19.61 33.30 7.26
CA ILE A 25 -19.07 31.95 7.31
C ILE A 25 -18.05 31.85 6.16
N GLU A 26 -16.75 31.91 6.45
CA GLU A 26 -15.78 31.34 5.53
C GLU A 26 -15.96 29.82 5.63
N GLU A 27 -16.77 29.27 4.72
CA GLU A 27 -16.69 27.88 4.33
C GLU A 27 -15.28 27.69 3.75
N VAL A 28 -14.33 27.45 4.65
CA VAL A 28 -13.00 27.00 4.28
C VAL A 28 -13.23 25.66 3.61
N LEU A 29 -13.28 25.67 2.28
CA LEU A 29 -13.14 24.50 1.44
C LEU A 29 -11.84 23.83 1.87
N LEU A 30 -11.97 22.91 2.83
CA LEU A 30 -10.95 21.94 3.16
C LEU A 30 -10.81 21.11 1.90
N GLU A 31 -9.95 21.56 0.99
CA GLU A 31 -9.45 20.68 -0.04
C GLU A 31 -9.00 19.41 0.67
N PRO A 32 -9.44 18.22 0.25
CA PRO A 32 -8.87 16.99 0.74
C PRO A 32 -7.43 16.95 0.25
N ARG A 33 -6.53 17.59 0.99
CA ARG A 33 -5.11 17.34 0.94
C ARG A 33 -4.95 15.94 1.51
N PHE A 34 -5.12 14.95 0.64
CA PHE A 34 -4.55 13.62 0.84
C PHE A 34 -3.03 13.83 0.93
N LYS A 35 -2.57 14.26 2.11
CA LYS A 35 -1.22 14.00 2.57
C LYS A 35 -1.17 12.50 2.71
N TYR A 36 -0.78 11.82 1.62
CA TYR A 36 -0.06 10.57 1.78
C TYR A 36 1.16 10.93 2.61
N SER A 37 1.02 10.82 3.94
CA SER A 37 2.19 10.72 4.78
C SER A 37 2.96 9.54 4.20
N ARG A 38 4.21 9.79 3.82
CA ARG A 38 5.16 8.69 3.69
C ARG A 38 5.20 8.08 5.08
N ILE A 39 4.39 7.06 5.31
CA ILE A 39 4.44 6.26 6.52
C ILE A 39 5.88 5.77 6.55
N LEU A 40 6.62 6.34 7.50
CA LEU A 40 8.05 6.17 7.62
C LEU A 40 8.34 4.68 7.74
N ASN A 41 9.42 4.25 7.08
CA ASN A 41 9.91 2.87 6.96
C ASN A 41 10.35 2.23 8.30
N ASN A 42 9.56 2.35 9.36
CA ASN A 42 9.88 1.79 10.67
C ASN A 42 8.63 1.34 11.45
N ILE A 43 7.68 0.73 10.75
CA ILE A 43 6.72 -0.18 11.39
C ILE A 43 7.51 -1.48 11.65
N PRO A 44 7.82 -1.83 12.91
CA PRO A 44 8.50 -3.09 13.21
C PRO A 44 7.62 -4.24 12.68
N GLY A 45 8.09 -4.90 11.63
CA GLY A 45 7.41 -6.04 11.00
C GLY A 45 6.99 -5.85 9.54
N THR A 46 7.09 -4.66 8.96
CA THR A 46 6.90 -4.51 7.50
C THR A 46 8.18 -4.92 6.78
N ALA A 47 8.30 -6.21 6.42
CA ALA A 47 9.37 -6.66 5.53
C ALA A 47 9.33 -5.78 4.27
N ARG A 48 10.41 -5.07 3.98
CA ARG A 48 10.47 -4.17 2.82
C ARG A 48 10.48 -5.01 1.55
N HIS A 49 9.30 -5.29 1.00
CA HIS A 49 9.07 -6.14 -0.16
C HIS A 49 9.83 -5.64 -1.40
N HIS A 50 9.82 -4.32 -1.65
CA HIS A 50 10.50 -3.68 -2.77
C HIS A 50 11.42 -2.52 -2.33
N ARG A 51 12.52 -2.36 -3.06
CA ARG A 51 13.48 -1.25 -2.91
C ARG A 51 13.05 -0.03 -3.72
N CYS A 52 12.34 -0.26 -4.82
CA CYS A 52 11.79 0.74 -5.73
C CYS A 52 10.25 0.83 -5.60
N PRO A 53 9.60 1.86 -6.19
CA PRO A 53 8.14 1.95 -6.23
C PRO A 53 7.51 0.72 -6.91
N VAL A 54 6.43 0.20 -6.33
CA VAL A 54 5.67 -0.92 -6.92
C VAL A 54 5.00 -0.44 -8.20
N THR A 55 5.13 -1.21 -9.28
CA THR A 55 4.63 -0.82 -10.61
C THR A 55 3.35 -1.56 -11.00
N LYS A 56 3.19 -2.80 -10.50
CA LYS A 56 1.99 -3.63 -10.68
C LYS A 56 1.74 -4.53 -9.47
N ILE A 57 0.47 -4.84 -9.26
CA ILE A 57 -0.02 -5.72 -8.21
C ILE A 57 -1.14 -6.57 -8.82
N SER A 58 -1.21 -7.84 -8.43
CA SER A 58 -2.31 -8.76 -8.76
C SER A 58 -2.73 -9.47 -7.47
N ILE A 59 -4.03 -9.57 -7.23
CA ILE A 59 -4.61 -10.24 -6.06
C ILE A 59 -5.36 -11.47 -6.56
N ASP A 60 -5.30 -12.57 -5.82
CA ASP A 60 -6.04 -13.76 -6.18
C ASP A 60 -7.56 -13.57 -5.91
N PRO A 61 -8.45 -14.29 -6.61
CA PRO A 61 -9.89 -14.15 -6.42
C PRO A 61 -10.37 -14.46 -5.00
N THR A 62 -9.63 -15.28 -4.24
CA THR A 62 -9.97 -15.56 -2.84
C THR A 62 -9.55 -14.43 -1.89
N GLY A 63 -8.71 -13.50 -2.36
CA GLY A 63 -8.18 -12.39 -1.57
C GLY A 63 -7.21 -12.81 -0.48
N SER A 64 -6.62 -14.01 -0.58
CA SER A 64 -5.72 -14.55 0.44
C SER A 64 -4.27 -14.13 0.22
N TYR A 65 -3.88 -13.90 -1.03
CA TYR A 65 -2.54 -13.60 -1.48
C TYR A 65 -2.53 -12.49 -2.53
N PHE A 66 -1.43 -11.76 -2.58
CA PHE A 66 -1.12 -10.86 -3.67
C PHE A 66 0.29 -11.12 -4.20
N VAL A 67 0.49 -10.76 -5.45
CA VAL A 67 1.80 -10.70 -6.09
C VAL A 67 2.04 -9.27 -6.55
N SER A 68 3.22 -8.76 -6.30
CA SER A 68 3.64 -7.41 -6.69
C SER A 68 5.00 -7.43 -7.35
N CYS A 69 5.21 -6.51 -8.29
CA CYS A 69 6.48 -6.33 -8.98
C CYS A 69 6.94 -4.88 -8.98
N SER A 70 8.25 -4.68 -9.09
CA SER A 70 8.87 -3.36 -9.18
C SER A 70 10.07 -3.37 -10.15
N GLN A 71 10.58 -2.18 -10.43
CA GLN A 71 11.76 -1.95 -11.26
C GLN A 71 13.06 -2.45 -10.59
N ASP A 72 13.00 -2.87 -9.32
CA ASP A 72 14.12 -3.48 -8.58
C ASP A 72 14.39 -4.95 -8.95
N ALA A 73 13.71 -5.46 -9.99
CA ALA A 73 13.76 -6.85 -10.42
C ALA A 73 13.35 -7.85 -9.33
N ARG A 74 12.44 -7.46 -8.44
CA ARG A 74 11.86 -8.36 -7.44
C ARG A 74 10.39 -8.60 -7.70
N ILE A 75 9.98 -9.82 -7.38
CA ILE A 75 8.60 -10.19 -7.17
C ILE A 75 8.40 -10.44 -5.69
N SER A 76 7.33 -9.88 -5.15
CA SER A 76 6.90 -10.15 -3.79
C SER A 76 5.56 -10.84 -3.81
N ILE A 77 5.53 -12.05 -3.26
CA ILE A 77 4.33 -12.80 -2.92
C ILE A 77 4.05 -12.52 -1.45
N GLY A 78 2.90 -11.93 -1.17
CA GLY A 78 2.50 -11.58 0.19
C GLY A 78 1.16 -12.18 0.55
N GLY A 79 1.08 -12.67 1.78
CA GLY A 79 -0.17 -13.04 2.42
C GLY A 79 -0.99 -11.84 2.86
N ILE A 80 -2.28 -11.85 2.55
CA ILE A 80 -3.28 -10.94 3.15
C ILE A 80 -3.88 -11.65 4.38
N THR A 81 -4.40 -12.86 4.18
CA THR A 81 -5.03 -13.68 5.23
C THR A 81 -4.17 -14.88 5.63
N SER A 82 -3.23 -15.31 4.77
CA SER A 82 -2.35 -16.45 5.04
C SER A 82 -0.91 -16.16 4.63
N PHE A 83 0.06 -16.51 5.46
CA PHE A 83 1.47 -16.17 5.22
C PHE A 83 2.33 -17.33 4.69
N GLU A 84 1.78 -18.55 4.56
CA GLU A 84 2.55 -19.77 4.26
C GLU A 84 3.33 -19.74 2.93
N LEU A 85 2.77 -19.05 1.93
CA LEU A 85 3.38 -18.92 0.60
C LEU A 85 4.13 -17.58 0.40
N SER A 86 4.24 -16.77 1.46
CA SER A 86 4.86 -15.45 1.36
C SER A 86 6.36 -15.58 1.07
N GLN A 87 6.81 -14.92 0.02
CA GLN A 87 8.19 -15.03 -0.44
C GLN A 87 8.58 -13.81 -1.28
N ILE A 88 9.84 -13.41 -1.17
CA ILE A 88 10.48 -12.46 -2.09
C ILE A 88 11.34 -13.25 -3.06
N ILE A 89 11.17 -13.01 -4.35
CA ILE A 89 11.85 -13.70 -5.44
C ILE A 89 12.61 -12.64 -6.25
N ASP A 90 13.92 -12.81 -6.38
CA ASP A 90 14.74 -11.98 -7.26
C ASP A 90 14.66 -12.55 -8.71
N LEU A 91 14.31 -11.69 -9.66
CA LEU A 91 14.26 -11.99 -11.09
C LEU A 91 15.57 -11.59 -11.77
N LYS A 92 15.83 -12.20 -12.92
CA LYS A 92 16.96 -11.79 -13.78
C LYS A 92 16.76 -10.39 -14.39
N LEU A 93 15.51 -10.02 -14.66
CA LEU A 93 15.12 -8.77 -15.28
C LEU A 93 13.84 -8.25 -14.60
N ALA A 94 13.68 -6.92 -14.58
CA ALA A 94 12.52 -6.29 -13.97
C ALA A 94 11.23 -6.55 -14.77
N ALA A 95 10.29 -7.26 -14.16
CA ALA A 95 8.97 -7.48 -14.73
C ALA A 95 8.21 -6.15 -14.89
N ARG A 96 7.54 -5.99 -16.03
CA ARG A 96 6.64 -4.87 -16.31
C ARG A 96 5.18 -5.17 -15.99
N SER A 97 4.81 -6.45 -15.97
CA SER A 97 3.48 -6.95 -15.62
C SER A 97 3.56 -8.22 -14.78
N VAL A 98 2.50 -8.45 -13.99
CA VAL A 98 2.36 -9.65 -13.16
C VAL A 98 0.88 -10.06 -13.09
N ALA A 99 0.62 -11.37 -13.06
CA ALA A 99 -0.71 -11.94 -12.87
C ALA A 99 -0.60 -13.20 -12.01
N ILE A 100 -1.47 -13.33 -11.01
CA ILE A 100 -1.55 -14.51 -10.15
C ILE A 100 -2.57 -15.50 -10.71
N ASP A 101 -2.31 -16.80 -10.56
CA ASP A 101 -3.27 -17.84 -10.91
C ASP A 101 -4.53 -17.74 -10.02
N PRO A 102 -5.75 -17.87 -10.57
CA PRO A 102 -6.98 -17.79 -9.78
C PRO A 102 -7.07 -18.90 -8.71
N ASP A 103 -6.41 -20.03 -8.93
CA ASP A 103 -6.34 -21.18 -8.05
C ASP A 103 -5.03 -21.20 -7.22
N PHE A 104 -4.35 -20.06 -7.07
CA PHE A 104 -3.07 -19.96 -6.37
C PHE A 104 -3.08 -20.57 -4.96
N THR A 105 -4.20 -20.52 -4.25
CA THR A 105 -4.32 -21.09 -2.89
C THR A 105 -4.49 -22.61 -2.89
N LYS A 106 -4.91 -23.23 -4.01
CA LYS A 106 -5.13 -24.67 -4.09
C LYS A 106 -3.81 -25.42 -4.06
N ARG A 107 -3.69 -26.45 -3.22
CA ARG A 107 -2.46 -27.27 -3.11
C ARG A 107 -2.05 -27.94 -4.42
N SER A 108 -3.01 -28.26 -5.29
CA SER A 108 -2.76 -28.92 -6.57
C SER A 108 -2.42 -27.97 -7.72
N SER A 109 -2.59 -26.65 -7.55
CA SER A 109 -2.34 -25.69 -8.64
C SER A 109 -0.85 -25.45 -8.86
N GLY A 110 0.03 -25.86 -7.94
CA GLY A 110 1.45 -25.53 -8.01
C GLY A 110 1.75 -24.06 -7.72
N HIS A 111 0.79 -23.31 -7.18
CA HIS A 111 0.91 -21.94 -6.71
C HIS A 111 1.56 -21.04 -7.78
N MET A 112 0.92 -20.96 -8.95
CA MET A 112 1.54 -20.34 -10.13
C MET A 112 1.27 -18.84 -10.23
N PHE A 113 2.20 -18.13 -10.87
CA PHE A 113 1.99 -16.75 -11.32
C PHE A 113 2.79 -16.49 -12.59
N ILE A 114 2.41 -15.47 -13.35
CA ILE A 114 3.06 -15.08 -14.60
C ILE A 114 3.65 -13.68 -14.44
N THR A 115 4.86 -13.49 -14.98
CA THR A 115 5.49 -12.17 -15.11
C THR A 115 5.74 -11.85 -16.58
N GLY A 116 5.46 -10.62 -17.00
CA GLY A 116 5.77 -10.14 -18.34
C GLY A 116 6.92 -9.14 -18.34
N GLU A 117 7.94 -9.41 -19.15
CA GLU A 117 8.97 -8.44 -19.56
C GLU A 117 9.10 -8.48 -21.09
N ARG A 118 10.23 -8.92 -21.65
CA ARG A 118 10.34 -9.22 -23.10
C ARG A 118 9.66 -10.53 -23.45
N ASN A 119 9.72 -11.49 -22.51
CA ASN A 119 9.02 -12.76 -22.57
C ASN A 119 8.03 -12.87 -21.41
N LEU A 120 7.06 -13.77 -21.59
CA LEU A 120 6.16 -14.17 -20.52
C LEU A 120 6.78 -15.37 -19.80
N LEU A 121 6.99 -15.25 -18.50
CA LEU A 121 7.55 -16.30 -17.67
C LEU A 121 6.48 -16.78 -16.70
N LEU A 122 6.18 -18.08 -16.76
CA LEU A 122 5.38 -18.79 -15.76
C LEU A 122 6.31 -19.24 -14.64
N HIS A 123 5.95 -18.86 -13.43
CA HIS A 123 6.61 -19.26 -12.20
C HIS A 123 5.75 -20.30 -11.51
N GLN A 124 6.28 -21.50 -11.34
CA GLN A 124 5.59 -22.59 -10.64
C GLN A 124 6.37 -22.97 -9.39
N ARG A 125 5.69 -23.01 -8.25
CA ARG A 125 6.31 -23.43 -6.99
C ARG A 125 6.62 -24.92 -7.04
N THR A 126 7.82 -25.26 -6.63
CA THR A 126 8.28 -26.65 -6.50
C THR A 126 8.10 -27.14 -5.07
N PHE A 127 8.21 -28.46 -4.87
CA PHE A 127 8.13 -29.08 -3.54
C PHE A 127 9.21 -28.57 -2.56
N PHE A 128 10.33 -28.04 -3.05
CA PHE A 128 11.38 -27.45 -2.23
C PHE A 128 11.15 -25.96 -1.89
N GLY A 129 9.97 -25.42 -2.22
CA GLY A 129 9.60 -24.03 -1.96
C GLY A 129 10.12 -23.03 -3.00
N ASN A 130 11.12 -23.39 -3.80
CA ASN A 130 11.62 -22.55 -4.89
C ASN A 130 10.66 -22.50 -6.07
N TYR A 131 10.73 -21.42 -6.85
CA TYR A 131 9.97 -21.27 -8.09
C TYR A 131 10.82 -21.67 -9.29
N ARG A 132 10.23 -22.45 -10.19
CA ARG A 132 10.81 -22.78 -11.50
C ARG A 132 10.16 -21.92 -12.57
N GLU A 133 10.99 -21.29 -13.38
CA GLU A 133 10.59 -20.45 -14.50
C GLU A 133 10.41 -21.28 -15.78
N LYS A 134 9.34 -21.01 -16.53
CA LYS A 134 9.10 -21.54 -17.88
C LYS A 134 8.66 -20.41 -18.79
N VAL A 135 9.21 -20.34 -20.00
CA VAL A 135 8.75 -19.37 -21.01
C VAL A 135 7.39 -19.83 -21.53
N VAL A 136 6.42 -18.92 -21.50
CA VAL A 136 5.07 -19.13 -22.04
C VAL A 136 5.01 -18.51 -23.44
N ILE A 137 4.60 -19.32 -24.40
CA ILE A 137 4.45 -18.90 -25.81
C ILE A 137 2.99 -18.55 -26.12
N TYR A 138 2.04 -19.14 -25.40
CA TYR A 138 0.61 -18.93 -25.58
C TYR A 138 -0.05 -18.67 -24.23
N ILE A 139 -0.74 -17.54 -24.09
CA ILE A 139 -1.65 -17.31 -22.96
C ILE A 139 -3.07 -17.49 -23.48
N VAL A 140 -3.85 -18.34 -22.82
CA VAL A 140 -5.30 -18.37 -22.97
C VAL A 140 -5.86 -17.53 -21.82
N THR A 141 -6.26 -16.29 -22.12
CA THR A 141 -6.98 -15.45 -21.15
C THR A 141 -8.45 -15.86 -21.19
N PHE A 142 -9.00 -16.29 -20.06
CA PHE A 142 -10.44 -16.42 -19.89
C PHE A 142 -10.98 -15.08 -19.40
N GLU A 143 -11.71 -14.38 -20.26
CA GLU A 143 -12.49 -13.21 -19.87
C GLU A 143 -13.75 -13.70 -19.16
N ALA A 144 -13.94 -13.27 -17.92
CA ALA A 144 -15.16 -13.56 -17.19
C ALA A 144 -16.24 -12.59 -17.71
N ASP A 145 -17.18 -13.09 -18.51
CA ASP A 145 -18.36 -12.33 -18.93
C ASP A 145 -19.14 -11.89 -17.68
N SER A 146 -19.08 -10.60 -17.37
CA SER A 146 -19.89 -10.00 -16.31
C SER A 146 -21.31 -9.80 -16.84
N ALA A 147 -22.14 -10.83 -16.73
CA ALA A 147 -23.58 -10.70 -16.94
C ALA A 147 -24.18 -9.88 -15.78
N SER A 148 -24.23 -8.57 -15.94
CA SER A 148 -24.97 -7.67 -15.07
C SER A 148 -26.46 -7.72 -15.45
N ASN A 149 -27.23 -8.54 -14.75
CA ASN A 149 -28.70 -8.43 -14.77
C ASN A 149 -29.09 -7.23 -13.89
N ILE A 150 -29.38 -6.11 -14.54
CA ILE A 150 -30.07 -4.97 -13.95
C ILE A 150 -31.56 -5.35 -13.88
N LEU A 151 -32.09 -5.44 -12.66
CA LEU A 151 -33.53 -5.43 -12.37
C LEU A 151 -33.95 -4.00 -12.02
#